data_AF-A0A929A233-F1
#
_entry.id   AF-A0A929A233-F1
#
_cell.length_a   1.000
_cell.length_b   1.000
_cell.length_c   1.000
_cell.angle_alpha   90.00
_cell.angle_beta   90.00
_cell.angle_gamma   90.00
#
_symmetry.space_group_name_H-M   'P 1'
#
loop_
_entity.id
_entity.type
_entity.pdbx_description
1 polymer ?
#
loop_
_entity_poly.entity_id
_entity_poly.type
_entity_poly.pdbx_seq_one_letter_code
_entity_poly.pdbx_strand_id
1 'polypeptide(L)'
;MLDHALTHLSHDRPDALALQDRVQMALAIADQPLLKSLLTHCTPPLSQPHRVGAVKANISVPVEARRTVDGVIHYEMVNCVLAESPHEIEEAIAATTAPHMVKREYLMLTRCESETHSLGKRLSLAQAIAILEESGFPAEQVNAILHLPKEAWHRSWWYAPDESGEFSVPFLRTIRIVSYTDGTLDLQYKDYFAQDKPISFTSQQEQVLIEIKTAHRSFRKTLDRINLARAQLGITHALLICNEISDIEARAFISQGISLYTARELALQTRSDCTLCATSDCPLNGQDDSGVTTCRRFCLDTTVE
;
A
#
# COMPACT_ATOMS: atom_id res chain seq x y z
N MET A 1 -58.07 -37.68 -7.88
CA MET A 1 -57.52 -36.56 -7.11
C MET A 1 -56.01 -36.66 -7.28
N LEU A 2 -55.38 -35.93 -8.21
CA LEU A 2 -55.02 -34.49 -8.12
C LEU A 2 -54.13 -34.28 -6.87
N ASP A 3 -52.87 -33.85 -6.90
CA ASP A 3 -52.06 -33.15 -7.91
C ASP A 3 -50.55 -33.17 -7.51
N HIS A 4 -49.67 -33.16 -8.52
CA HIS A 4 -48.38 -32.42 -8.65
C HIS A 4 -47.41 -32.34 -7.43
N ALA A 5 -46.19 -32.90 -7.44
CA ALA A 5 -45.02 -32.55 -8.26
C ALA A 5 -44.68 -31.05 -8.31
N LEU A 6 -43.89 -30.54 -7.36
CA LEU A 6 -42.95 -29.40 -7.49
C LEU A 6 -41.86 -29.57 -6.40
N THR A 7 -40.63 -30.03 -6.66
CA THR A 7 -39.48 -29.32 -7.27
C THR A 7 -39.20 -27.93 -6.70
N HIS A 8 -37.94 -27.69 -6.31
CA HIS A 8 -37.33 -26.41 -5.91
C HIS A 8 -37.85 -25.81 -4.59
N LEU A 9 -37.04 -25.64 -3.56
CA LEU A 9 -35.97 -24.63 -3.54
C LEU A 9 -34.78 -25.14 -2.72
N SER A 10 -33.78 -25.68 -3.42
CA SER A 10 -32.41 -25.30 -3.09
C SER A 10 -32.40 -23.77 -3.09
N HIS A 11 -32.16 -23.15 -1.95
CA HIS A 11 -31.83 -21.74 -1.92
C HIS A 11 -30.41 -21.59 -2.49
N ASP A 12 -30.31 -21.75 -3.82
CA ASP A 12 -29.42 -20.92 -4.61
C ASP A 12 -29.89 -19.48 -4.36
N ARG A 13 -29.37 -18.86 -3.31
CA ARG A 13 -29.16 -17.43 -3.38
C ARG A 13 -27.92 -17.26 -4.23
N PRO A 14 -28.02 -16.90 -5.53
CA PRO A 14 -26.88 -16.28 -6.17
C PRO A 14 -26.49 -15.14 -5.26
N ASP A 15 -25.23 -15.15 -4.85
CA ASP A 15 -24.63 -14.31 -3.85
C ASP A 15 -24.60 -12.85 -4.39
N ALA A 16 -25.77 -12.21 -4.41
CA ALA A 16 -26.12 -11.05 -5.24
C ALA A 16 -25.63 -9.72 -4.67
N LEU A 17 -24.38 -9.68 -4.26
CA LEU A 17 -23.59 -8.47 -4.44
C LEU A 17 -22.85 -8.67 -5.75
N ALA A 18 -23.18 -7.90 -6.78
CA ALA A 18 -22.41 -7.91 -8.01
C ALA A 18 -20.95 -7.65 -7.64
N LEU A 19 -20.00 -8.32 -8.30
CA LEU A 19 -18.57 -8.15 -8.02
C LEU A 19 -18.20 -6.66 -7.91
N GLN A 20 -18.78 -5.87 -8.81
CA GLN A 20 -18.60 -4.43 -8.85
C GLN A 20 -18.92 -3.77 -7.51
N ASP A 21 -20.04 -4.09 -6.88
CA ASP A 21 -20.45 -3.52 -5.60
C ASP A 21 -19.51 -3.94 -4.48
N ARG A 22 -19.04 -5.20 -4.48
CA ARG A 22 -18.06 -5.71 -3.50
C ARG A 22 -16.74 -4.95 -3.58
N VAL A 23 -16.21 -4.81 -4.79
CA VAL A 23 -14.94 -4.12 -5.05
C VAL A 23 -15.08 -2.63 -4.77
N GLN A 24 -16.18 -1.99 -5.19
CA GLN A 24 -16.45 -0.59 -4.91
C GLN A 24 -16.60 -0.34 -3.41
N MET A 25 -17.35 -1.18 -2.69
CA MET A 25 -17.43 -1.10 -1.23
C MET A 25 -16.06 -1.24 -0.58
N ALA A 26 -15.25 -2.19 -1.04
CA ALA A 26 -13.94 -2.45 -0.45
C ALA A 26 -12.91 -1.33 -0.72
N LEU A 27 -12.95 -0.77 -1.94
CA LEU A 27 -12.23 0.46 -2.26
C LEU A 27 -12.72 1.64 -1.40
N ALA A 28 -14.01 1.65 -1.00
CA ALA A 28 -14.64 2.79 -0.33
C ALA A 28 -14.24 2.83 1.15
N ILE A 29 -14.17 1.64 1.76
CA ILE A 29 -13.69 1.47 3.14
C ILE A 29 -12.16 1.53 3.25
N ALA A 30 -11.45 1.63 2.12
CA ALA A 30 -10.00 1.68 2.03
C ALA A 30 -9.30 0.58 2.84
N ASP A 31 -9.79 -0.66 2.75
CA ASP A 31 -9.27 -1.81 3.48
C ASP A 31 -7.81 -2.08 3.10
N GLN A 32 -6.87 -1.69 3.96
CA GLN A 32 -5.43 -1.67 3.64
C GLN A 32 -4.89 -3.04 3.18
N PRO A 33 -5.17 -4.17 3.86
CA PRO A 33 -4.76 -5.50 3.38
C PRO A 33 -5.23 -5.80 1.96
N LEU A 34 -6.48 -5.45 1.63
CA LEU A 34 -7.00 -5.65 0.29
C LEU A 34 -6.32 -4.73 -0.73
N LEU A 35 -6.18 -3.44 -0.41
CA LEU A 35 -5.52 -2.50 -1.33
C LEU A 35 -4.08 -2.92 -1.62
N LYS A 36 -3.35 -3.42 -0.61
CA LYS A 36 -2.02 -4.02 -0.80
C LYS A 36 -2.11 -5.27 -1.69
N SER A 37 -3.06 -6.16 -1.44
CA SER A 37 -3.28 -7.36 -2.25
C SER A 37 -3.55 -7.04 -3.73
N LEU A 38 -4.36 -6.00 -4.02
CA LEU A 38 -4.64 -5.55 -5.39
C LEU A 38 -3.36 -5.11 -6.13
N LEU A 39 -2.37 -4.59 -5.42
CA LEU A 39 -1.09 -4.15 -5.99
C LEU A 39 -0.10 -5.32 -6.17
N THR A 40 -0.18 -6.35 -5.33
CA THR A 40 0.83 -7.43 -5.26
C THR A 40 0.41 -8.73 -5.93
N HIS A 41 -0.89 -9.06 -5.93
CA HIS A 41 -1.43 -10.31 -6.49
C HIS A 41 -2.07 -10.13 -7.87
N CYS A 42 -1.96 -8.94 -8.48
CA CYS A 42 -2.35 -8.74 -9.87
C CYS A 42 -1.30 -9.33 -10.84
N THR A 43 -1.70 -9.54 -12.10
CA THR A 43 -0.84 -10.09 -13.15
C THR A 43 -0.72 -9.11 -14.34
N PRO A 44 0.49 -8.59 -14.65
CA PRO A 44 1.70 -8.66 -13.84
C PRO A 44 1.54 -7.88 -12.51
N PRO A 45 2.32 -8.19 -11.47
CA PRO A 45 2.29 -7.46 -10.21
C PRO A 45 2.72 -6.00 -10.42
N LEU A 46 2.04 -5.06 -9.77
CA LEU A 46 2.35 -3.63 -9.85
C LEU A 46 3.44 -3.25 -8.85
N SER A 47 3.52 -3.96 -7.73
CA SER A 47 4.59 -3.83 -6.74
C SER A 47 4.84 -5.15 -6.03
N GLN A 48 6.04 -5.31 -5.46
CA GLN A 48 6.35 -6.41 -4.54
C GLN A 48 5.76 -6.10 -3.15
N PRO A 49 5.32 -7.11 -2.37
CA PRO A 49 4.70 -6.90 -1.06
C PRO A 49 5.52 -6.05 -0.08
N HIS A 50 6.82 -6.30 0.03
CA HIS A 50 7.75 -5.57 0.89
C HIS A 50 8.03 -4.14 0.42
N ARG A 51 7.61 -3.77 -0.80
CA ARG A 51 7.78 -2.43 -1.37
C ARG A 51 6.53 -1.55 -1.25
N VAL A 52 5.43 -2.05 -0.67
CA VAL A 52 4.19 -1.28 -0.50
C VAL A 52 4.04 -0.78 0.95
N GLY A 53 4.23 0.53 1.12
CA GLY A 53 4.10 1.25 2.39
C GLY A 53 2.64 1.62 2.70
N ALA A 54 2.38 2.89 3.01
CA ALA A 54 1.03 3.38 3.20
C ALA A 54 0.19 3.27 1.90
N VAL A 55 -1.09 2.88 2.03
CA VAL A 55 -2.01 2.77 0.88
C VAL A 55 -3.34 3.43 1.21
N LYS A 56 -3.92 4.11 0.23
CA LYS A 56 -5.25 4.71 0.29
C LYS A 56 -5.93 4.63 -1.07
N ALA A 57 -7.26 4.71 -1.11
CA ALA A 57 -8.03 4.69 -2.33
C ALA A 57 -8.99 5.87 -2.41
N ASN A 58 -9.16 6.40 -3.62
CA ASN A 58 -10.21 7.36 -3.96
C ASN A 58 -11.15 6.71 -4.96
N ILE A 59 -12.45 6.71 -4.69
CA ILE A 59 -13.47 6.21 -5.62
C ILE A 59 -14.10 7.38 -6.36
N SER A 60 -14.38 7.18 -7.63
CA SER A 60 -15.29 8.08 -8.36
C SER A 60 -16.70 7.55 -8.25
N VAL A 61 -17.63 8.38 -7.78
CA VAL A 61 -19.07 8.08 -7.90
C VAL A 61 -19.47 8.33 -9.36
N PRO A 62 -20.03 7.33 -10.08
CA PRO A 62 -20.46 7.54 -11.45
C PRO A 62 -21.64 8.53 -11.48
N VAL A 63 -21.38 9.74 -11.97
CA VAL A 63 -22.43 10.71 -12.32
C VAL A 63 -22.67 10.55 -13.83
N GLU A 64 -23.91 10.33 -14.25
CA GLU A 64 -24.32 9.92 -15.61
C GLU A 64 -23.72 10.73 -16.77
N ALA A 65 -23.19 11.93 -16.51
CA ALA A 65 -22.57 12.82 -17.49
C ALA A 65 -21.03 12.76 -17.57
N ARG A 66 -20.33 12.03 -16.68
CA ARG A 66 -18.85 11.92 -16.70
C ARG A 66 -18.41 10.46 -16.72
N ARG A 67 -17.67 10.10 -17.76
CA ARG A 67 -16.98 8.81 -17.89
C ARG A 67 -15.81 8.76 -16.91
N THR A 68 -16.09 8.65 -15.62
CA THR A 68 -15.07 8.53 -14.57
C THR A 68 -14.73 7.07 -14.35
N VAL A 69 -13.44 6.78 -14.20
CA VAL A 69 -12.91 5.48 -13.78
C VAL A 69 -13.44 5.08 -12.41
N ASP A 70 -13.41 3.79 -12.11
CA ASP A 70 -14.02 3.25 -10.89
C ASP A 70 -13.24 3.65 -9.63
N GLY A 71 -11.92 3.91 -9.73
CA GLY A 71 -11.15 4.51 -8.64
C GLY A 71 -9.68 4.76 -8.98
N VAL A 72 -8.95 5.28 -7.99
CA VAL A 72 -7.49 5.45 -8.00
C VAL A 72 -6.92 5.00 -6.65
N ILE A 73 -6.01 4.03 -6.67
CA ILE A 73 -5.20 3.68 -5.51
C ILE A 73 -3.96 4.57 -5.49
N HIS A 74 -3.68 5.16 -4.34
CA HIS A 74 -2.42 5.84 -4.06
C HIS A 74 -1.65 4.99 -3.07
N TYR A 75 -0.38 4.74 -3.35
CA TYR A 75 0.46 4.01 -2.43
C TYR A 75 1.85 4.60 -2.35
N GLU A 76 2.48 4.36 -1.22
CA GLU A 76 3.87 4.67 -0.99
C GLU A 76 4.74 3.51 -1.47
N MET A 77 5.61 3.78 -2.44
CA MET A 77 6.65 2.85 -2.85
C MET A 77 7.83 2.95 -1.89
N VAL A 78 8.05 1.89 -1.10
CA VAL A 78 9.17 1.76 -0.17
C VAL A 78 10.43 1.44 -0.96
N ASN A 79 11.43 2.31 -0.82
CA ASN A 79 12.71 2.22 -1.52
C ASN A 79 13.89 1.94 -0.58
N CYS A 80 13.66 1.85 0.73
CA CYS A 80 14.64 1.41 1.70
C CYS A 80 13.97 0.94 2.99
N VAL A 81 14.61 0.01 3.71
CA VAL A 81 14.15 -0.51 5.00
C VAL A 81 15.26 -0.43 6.04
N LEU A 82 14.90 -0.25 7.30
CA LEU A 82 15.84 -0.28 8.42
C LEU A 82 16.42 -1.69 8.54
N ALA A 83 17.73 -1.82 8.72
CA ALA A 83 18.36 -3.12 8.95
C ALA A 83 17.98 -3.63 10.35
N GLU A 84 17.44 -4.86 10.42
CA GLU A 84 17.01 -5.48 11.69
C GLU A 84 18.19 -5.69 12.65
N SER A 85 19.37 -6.02 12.11
CA SER A 85 20.60 -6.16 12.87
C SER A 85 21.72 -5.33 12.22
N PRO A 86 21.97 -4.11 12.74
CA PRO A 86 23.14 -3.32 12.38
C PRO A 86 24.46 -4.09 12.56
N HIS A 87 24.49 -5.00 13.54
CA HIS A 87 25.66 -5.80 13.86
C HIS A 87 25.98 -6.80 12.74
N GLU A 88 24.98 -7.38 12.07
CA GLU A 88 25.21 -8.30 10.96
C GLU A 88 25.93 -7.65 9.78
N ILE A 89 25.63 -6.37 9.50
CA ILE A 89 26.33 -5.60 8.46
C ILE A 89 27.79 -5.37 8.88
N GLU A 90 28.00 -4.99 10.13
CA GLU A 90 29.35 -4.75 10.67
C GLU A 90 30.17 -6.05 10.77
N GLU A 91 29.55 -7.16 11.14
CA GLU A 91 30.14 -8.49 11.15
C GLU A 91 30.43 -9.00 9.75
N ALA A 92 29.54 -8.79 8.77
CA ALA A 92 29.80 -9.14 7.37
C ALA A 92 31.04 -8.42 6.82
N ILE A 93 31.18 -7.13 7.15
CA ILE A 93 32.38 -6.33 6.85
C ILE A 93 33.60 -6.89 7.61
N ALA A 94 33.46 -7.25 8.89
CA ALA A 94 34.57 -7.76 9.68
C ALA A 94 35.02 -9.18 9.28
N ALA A 95 34.08 -10.04 8.84
CA ALA A 95 34.32 -11.43 8.49
C ALA A 95 35.10 -11.58 7.17
N THR A 96 34.94 -10.62 6.26
CA THR A 96 35.66 -10.61 4.98
C THR A 96 37.04 -9.96 5.07
N THR A 97 37.39 -9.36 6.23
CA THR A 97 38.42 -8.31 6.27
C THR A 97 39.26 -8.32 7.54
N ALA A 98 40.57 -8.23 7.38
CA ALA A 98 41.49 -8.16 8.52
C ALA A 98 41.20 -6.94 9.42
N PRO A 99 41.43 -7.00 10.75
CA PRO A 99 40.99 -5.98 11.72
C PRO A 99 41.42 -4.53 11.40
N HIS A 100 42.59 -4.35 10.79
CA HIS A 100 43.11 -3.03 10.39
C HIS A 100 42.47 -2.48 9.10
N MET A 101 41.81 -3.33 8.32
CA MET A 101 41.11 -2.99 7.09
C MET A 101 39.60 -2.79 7.28
N VAL A 102 39.03 -3.19 8.44
CA VAL A 102 37.61 -2.95 8.77
C VAL A 102 37.24 -1.46 8.71
N LYS A 103 38.09 -0.59 9.25
CA LYS A 103 37.89 0.87 9.17
C LYS A 103 37.93 1.37 7.72
N ARG A 104 38.77 0.75 6.88
CA ARG A 104 38.88 1.09 5.46
C ARG A 104 37.61 0.68 4.73
N GLU A 105 37.09 -0.52 4.96
CA GLU A 105 35.86 -0.98 4.32
C GLU A 105 34.60 -0.28 4.77
N TYR A 106 34.51 0.08 6.05
CA TYR A 106 33.48 1.00 6.52
C TYR A 106 33.49 2.32 5.73
N LEU A 107 34.69 2.90 5.54
CA LEU A 107 34.86 4.09 4.71
C LEU A 107 34.55 3.81 3.23
N MET A 108 34.73 2.59 2.74
CA MET A 108 34.34 2.20 1.37
C MET A 108 32.82 2.18 1.19
N LEU A 109 32.06 1.84 2.22
CA LEU A 109 30.59 1.78 2.18
C LEU A 109 29.92 3.14 2.43
N THR A 110 30.69 4.15 2.85
CA THR A 110 30.19 5.48 3.24
C THR A 110 30.94 6.62 2.53
N ARG A 111 31.47 6.35 1.33
CA ARG A 111 32.28 7.26 0.52
C ARG A 111 31.54 8.50 0.05
N CYS A 112 30.29 8.34 -0.35
CA CYS A 112 29.48 9.38 -0.97
C CYS A 112 28.38 9.82 -0.01
N GLU A 113 28.18 11.13 0.14
CA GLU A 113 27.19 11.73 1.05
C GLU A 113 26.07 12.42 0.25
N SER A 114 24.82 12.26 0.68
CA SER A 114 23.70 13.01 0.13
C SER A 114 23.54 14.40 0.75
N GLU A 115 22.79 15.27 0.06
CA GLU A 115 22.31 16.51 0.66
C GLU A 115 21.44 16.23 1.90
N THR A 116 21.29 17.24 2.76
CA THR A 116 20.38 17.11 3.91
C THR A 116 18.94 17.12 3.43
N HIS A 117 18.24 16.04 3.71
CA HIS A 117 16.83 15.87 3.38
C HIS A 117 15.97 15.97 4.65
N SER A 118 14.67 16.22 4.47
CA SER A 118 13.70 16.23 5.58
C SER A 118 12.71 15.10 5.38
N LEU A 119 12.61 14.19 6.35
CA LEU A 119 11.54 13.18 6.41
C LEU A 119 10.20 13.83 6.74
N GLY A 120 10.22 14.89 7.55
CA GLY A 120 9.07 15.72 7.78
C GLY A 120 9.47 17.06 8.37
N LYS A 121 8.62 18.07 8.14
CA LYS A 121 8.82 19.43 8.61
C LYS A 121 7.66 19.89 9.48
N ARG A 122 7.95 20.67 10.52
CA ARG A 122 6.97 21.22 11.48
C ARG A 122 6.04 20.14 12.04
N LEU A 123 6.62 19.00 12.40
CA LEU A 123 5.91 17.87 12.97
C LEU A 123 5.58 18.14 14.44
N SER A 124 4.42 17.67 14.88
CA SER A 124 4.18 17.43 16.30
C SER A 124 5.02 16.25 16.80
N LEU A 125 5.21 16.15 18.11
CA LEU A 125 5.90 15.02 18.73
C LEU A 125 5.28 13.67 18.34
N ALA A 126 3.95 13.58 18.36
CA ALA A 126 3.22 12.36 17.98
C ALA A 126 3.48 11.96 16.52
N GLN A 127 3.54 12.92 15.60
CA GLN A 127 3.86 12.65 14.19
C GLN A 127 5.32 12.21 14.02
N ALA A 128 6.25 12.79 14.77
CA ALA A 128 7.65 12.38 14.74
C ALA A 128 7.83 10.94 15.27
N ILE A 129 7.13 10.58 16.35
CA ILE A 129 7.09 9.20 16.87
C ILE A 129 6.56 8.25 15.80
N ALA A 130 5.39 8.54 15.23
CA ALA A 130 4.76 7.68 14.23
C ALA A 130 5.68 7.44 13.02
N ILE A 131 6.32 8.48 12.49
CA ILE A 131 7.25 8.33 11.34
C ILE A 131 8.44 7.42 11.69
N LEU A 132 9.00 7.54 12.90
CA LEU A 132 10.13 6.72 13.32
C LEU A 132 9.70 5.26 13.57
N GLU A 133 8.55 5.03 14.20
CA GLU A 133 7.99 3.69 14.42
C GLU A 133 7.62 3.00 13.10
N GLU A 134 6.95 3.71 12.18
CA GLU A 134 6.62 3.22 10.84
C GLU A 134 7.87 2.89 10.00
N SER A 135 8.98 3.57 10.28
CA SER A 135 10.29 3.28 9.69
C SER A 135 10.96 2.01 10.25
N GLY A 136 10.38 1.40 11.29
CA GLY A 136 10.88 0.18 11.93
C GLY A 136 11.73 0.40 13.18
N PHE A 137 11.89 1.65 13.66
CA PHE A 137 12.65 1.88 14.89
C PHE A 137 11.88 1.35 16.12
N PRO A 138 12.53 0.57 17.01
CA PRO A 138 11.90 0.17 18.26
C PRO A 138 11.73 1.37 19.20
N ALA A 139 10.75 1.31 20.09
CA ALA A 139 10.38 2.42 20.99
C ALA A 139 11.58 3.01 21.77
N GLU A 140 12.52 2.18 22.21
CA GLU A 140 13.75 2.63 22.88
C GLU A 140 14.63 3.50 21.97
N GLN A 141 14.81 3.11 20.72
CA GLN A 141 15.57 3.88 19.74
C GLN A 141 14.83 5.15 19.33
N VAL A 142 13.50 5.08 19.15
CA VAL A 142 12.66 6.25 18.92
C VAL A 142 12.88 7.28 20.03
N ASN A 143 12.80 6.86 21.29
CA ASN A 143 13.04 7.73 22.43
C ASN A 143 14.46 8.31 22.44
N ALA A 144 15.48 7.52 22.11
CA ALA A 144 16.86 7.97 22.01
C ALA A 144 17.05 9.02 20.90
N ILE A 145 16.43 8.84 19.74
CA ILE A 145 16.46 9.78 18.61
C ILE A 145 15.76 11.09 19.00
N LEU A 146 14.61 11.02 19.67
CA LEU A 146 13.83 12.17 20.14
C LEU A 146 14.58 13.08 21.13
N HIS A 147 15.51 12.50 21.90
CA HIS A 147 16.27 13.21 22.94
C HIS A 147 17.73 13.47 22.56
N LEU A 148 18.06 13.41 21.27
CA LEU A 148 19.40 13.75 20.80
C LEU A 148 19.77 15.22 21.14
N PRO A 149 21.03 15.48 21.52
CA PRO A 149 21.56 16.84 21.55
C PRO A 149 21.40 17.54 20.19
N LYS A 150 21.28 18.88 20.18
CA LYS A 150 20.99 19.68 18.97
C LYS A 150 21.92 19.42 17.78
N GLU A 151 23.20 19.12 18.04
CA GLU A 151 24.21 18.87 17.01
C GLU A 151 24.47 17.37 16.78
N ALA A 152 23.79 16.50 17.51
CA ALA A 152 23.99 15.06 17.44
C ALA A 152 23.17 14.44 16.29
N TRP A 153 23.72 13.36 15.77
CA TRP A 153 23.08 12.53 14.76
C TRP A 153 23.01 11.09 15.28
N HIS A 154 21.84 10.48 15.16
CA HIS A 154 21.69 9.05 15.32
C HIS A 154 22.10 8.35 14.03
N ARG A 155 22.83 7.25 14.13
CA ARG A 155 23.32 6.48 12.99
C ARG A 155 22.58 5.16 12.95
N SER A 156 22.06 4.80 11.78
CA SER A 156 21.42 3.52 11.56
C SER A 156 21.75 2.98 10.18
N TRP A 157 21.80 1.66 10.07
CA TRP A 157 22.02 0.97 8.82
C TRP A 157 20.70 0.61 8.15
N TRP A 158 20.67 0.70 6.84
CA TRP A 158 19.48 0.50 6.01
C TRP A 158 19.84 -0.35 4.80
N TYR A 159 18.85 -1.04 4.27
CA TYR A 159 18.95 -1.74 3.00
C TYR A 159 18.15 -1.05 1.91
N ALA A 160 18.79 -0.93 0.76
CA ALA A 160 18.22 -0.51 -0.51
C ALA A 160 17.96 -1.75 -1.39
N PRO A 161 16.98 -1.67 -2.32
CA PRO A 161 16.74 -2.76 -3.26
C PRO A 161 17.92 -2.90 -4.22
N ASP A 162 18.33 -4.13 -4.49
CA ASP A 162 19.27 -4.48 -5.54
C ASP A 162 18.60 -4.55 -6.92
N GLU A 163 19.34 -5.00 -7.94
CA GLU A 163 18.84 -5.19 -9.31
C GLU A 163 17.67 -6.20 -9.40
N SER A 164 17.54 -7.09 -8.41
CA SER A 164 16.43 -8.05 -8.31
C SER A 164 15.22 -7.50 -7.53
N GLY A 165 15.36 -6.33 -6.90
CA GLY A 165 14.33 -5.70 -6.07
C GLY A 165 14.34 -6.14 -4.61
N GLU A 166 15.30 -6.98 -4.21
CA GLU A 166 15.46 -7.43 -2.84
C GLU A 166 16.27 -6.43 -2.02
N PHE A 167 15.87 -6.18 -0.77
CA PHE A 167 16.56 -5.22 0.10
C PHE A 167 17.88 -5.80 0.62
N SER A 168 18.95 -5.65 -0.16
CA SER A 168 20.25 -6.25 0.13
C SER A 168 21.43 -5.28 0.08
N VAL A 169 21.26 -4.07 -0.48
CA VAL A 169 22.36 -3.10 -0.64
C VAL A 169 22.47 -2.23 0.61
N PRO A 170 23.50 -2.38 1.47
CA PRO A 170 23.58 -1.63 2.71
C PRO A 170 24.00 -0.18 2.46
N PHE A 171 23.41 0.73 3.23
CA PHE A 171 23.85 2.12 3.32
C PHE A 171 23.61 2.67 4.72
N LEU A 172 24.38 3.70 5.09
CA LEU A 172 24.27 4.31 6.41
C LEU A 172 23.39 5.56 6.30
N ARG A 173 22.34 5.64 7.11
CA ARG A 173 21.56 6.85 7.30
C ARG A 173 21.90 7.46 8.65
N THR A 174 22.05 8.78 8.65
CA THR A 174 22.15 9.56 9.87
C THR A 174 20.91 10.43 9.99
N ILE A 175 20.27 10.41 11.15
CA ILE A 175 19.02 11.12 11.44
C ILE A 175 19.28 12.10 12.57
N ARG A 176 18.72 13.30 12.46
CA ARG A 176 18.70 14.29 13.54
C ARG A 176 17.32 14.92 13.67
N ILE A 177 17.12 15.55 14.82
CA ILE A 177 15.94 16.34 15.12
C ILE A 177 16.33 17.79 15.30
N VAL A 178 15.55 18.67 14.68
CA VAL A 178 15.64 20.10 14.92
C VAL A 178 14.35 20.54 15.60
N SER A 179 14.44 20.91 16.88
CA SER A 179 13.30 21.39 17.65
C SER A 179 13.17 22.91 17.59
N TYR A 180 11.95 23.38 17.40
CA TYR A 180 11.61 24.80 17.36
C TYR A 180 10.92 25.24 18.65
N THR A 181 10.92 26.56 18.89
CA THR A 181 10.35 27.16 20.10
C THR A 181 8.83 27.05 20.19
N ASP A 182 8.16 26.78 19.07
CA ASP A 182 6.71 26.54 18.99
C ASP A 182 6.33 25.09 19.34
N GLY A 183 7.30 24.26 19.73
CA GLY A 183 7.10 22.85 20.07
C GLY A 183 7.05 21.92 18.86
N THR A 184 7.24 22.44 17.65
CA THR A 184 7.35 21.61 16.45
C THR A 184 8.78 21.10 16.22
N LEU A 185 8.89 20.04 15.42
CA LEU A 185 10.12 19.31 15.16
C LEU A 185 10.30 19.11 13.65
N ASP A 186 11.53 19.24 13.15
CA ASP A 186 11.91 18.70 11.84
C ASP A 186 12.72 17.42 12.04
N LEU A 187 12.36 16.36 11.29
CA LEU A 187 13.16 15.16 11.15
C LEU A 187 14.02 15.30 9.89
N GLN A 188 15.34 15.37 10.07
CA GLN A 188 16.29 15.53 8.98
C GLN A 188 17.22 14.34 8.90
N TYR A 189 17.68 14.02 7.68
CA TYR A 189 18.59 12.91 7.46
C TYR A 189 19.62 13.20 6.37
N LYS A 190 20.71 12.42 6.42
CA LYS A 190 21.73 12.29 5.38
C LYS A 190 22.07 10.83 5.19
N ASP A 191 22.31 10.45 3.95
CA ASP A 191 22.67 9.09 3.58
C ASP A 191 24.10 9.03 3.10
N TYR A 192 24.79 7.94 3.47
CA TYR A 192 26.16 7.64 3.12
C TYR A 192 26.21 6.32 2.36
N PHE A 193 26.84 6.33 1.19
CA PHE A 193 26.83 5.25 0.22
C PHE A 193 28.22 4.82 -0.22
N ALA A 194 28.32 3.59 -0.75
CA ALA A 194 29.58 3.07 -1.28
C ALA A 194 29.96 3.70 -2.64
N GLN A 195 28.95 4.09 -3.41
CA GLN A 195 29.05 4.64 -4.76
C GLN A 195 28.19 5.89 -4.87
N ASP A 196 28.22 6.56 -6.02
CA ASP A 196 27.45 7.77 -6.27
C ASP A 196 25.96 7.59 -5.96
N LYS A 197 25.32 8.69 -5.53
CA LYS A 197 23.94 8.74 -5.05
C LYS A 197 22.98 8.04 -6.03
N PRO A 198 22.29 6.96 -5.60
CA PRO A 198 21.24 6.33 -6.39
C PRO A 198 20.07 7.28 -6.67
N ILE A 199 19.41 7.08 -7.81
CA ILE A 199 18.46 8.04 -8.40
C ILE A 199 17.24 8.31 -7.51
N SER A 200 16.84 7.38 -6.63
CA SER A 200 15.70 7.60 -5.73
C SER A 200 15.71 6.71 -4.49
N PHE A 201 15.77 7.33 -3.31
CA PHE A 201 15.62 6.65 -1.99
C PHE A 201 14.54 7.24 -1.11
N THR A 202 13.95 8.37 -1.50
CA THR A 202 12.72 8.83 -0.86
C THR A 202 11.61 7.87 -1.25
N SER A 203 10.68 7.61 -0.33
CA SER A 203 9.46 6.95 -0.72
C SER A 203 8.74 7.78 -1.77
N GLN A 204 8.29 7.12 -2.83
CA GLN A 204 7.61 7.77 -3.95
C GLN A 204 6.12 7.50 -3.84
N GLN A 205 5.32 8.54 -3.99
CA GLN A 205 3.88 8.40 -4.07
C GLN A 205 3.51 7.97 -5.48
N GLU A 206 3.02 6.75 -5.59
CA GLU A 206 2.60 6.13 -6.84
C GLU A 206 1.08 6.10 -6.93
N GLN A 207 0.58 6.10 -8.15
CA GLN A 207 -0.85 6.07 -8.45
C GLN A 207 -1.17 4.94 -9.43
N VAL A 208 -2.26 4.22 -9.13
CA VAL A 208 -2.78 3.14 -9.96
C VAL A 208 -4.26 3.41 -10.25
N LEU A 209 -4.58 3.46 -11.54
CA LEU A 209 -5.95 3.57 -12.02
C LEU A 209 -6.69 2.24 -11.83
N ILE A 210 -7.91 2.27 -11.30
CA ILE A 210 -8.74 1.08 -11.12
C ILE A 210 -9.92 1.11 -12.11
N GLU A 211 -10.06 0.06 -12.89
CA GLU A 211 -11.20 -0.21 -13.75
C GLU A 211 -11.81 -1.57 -13.40
N ILE A 212 -13.13 -1.64 -13.26
CA ILE A 212 -13.86 -2.87 -13.00
C ILE A 212 -14.58 -3.28 -14.29
N LYS A 213 -14.18 -4.43 -14.85
CA LYS A 213 -14.81 -4.97 -16.07
C LYS A 213 -16.18 -5.56 -15.73
N THR A 214 -17.23 -4.97 -16.28
CA THR A 214 -18.58 -5.55 -16.30
C THR A 214 -18.75 -6.52 -17.46
N ALA A 215 -19.56 -7.57 -17.31
CA ALA A 215 -19.83 -8.58 -18.35
C ALA A 215 -20.33 -7.97 -19.67
N HIS A 216 -21.02 -6.82 -19.63
CA HIS A 216 -21.58 -6.15 -20.80
C HIS A 216 -20.58 -5.25 -21.57
N ARG A 217 -19.35 -5.06 -21.06
CA ARG A 217 -18.34 -4.20 -21.69
C ARG A 217 -17.36 -5.03 -22.53
N SER A 218 -17.32 -4.74 -23.82
CA SER A 218 -16.35 -5.32 -24.75
C SER A 218 -14.93 -4.84 -24.45
N PHE A 219 -13.93 -5.65 -24.80
CA PHE A 219 -12.51 -5.34 -24.71
C PHE A 219 -12.18 -3.89 -25.14
N ARG A 220 -12.56 -3.52 -26.37
CA ARG A 220 -12.26 -2.21 -26.95
C ARG A 220 -12.81 -1.06 -26.10
N LYS A 221 -14.07 -1.15 -25.65
CA LYS A 221 -14.68 -0.09 -24.84
C LYS A 221 -13.99 0.07 -23.49
N THR A 222 -13.59 -1.03 -22.86
CA THR A 222 -12.82 -1.02 -21.60
C THR A 222 -11.45 -0.38 -21.81
N LEU A 223 -10.72 -0.78 -22.86
CA LEU A 223 -9.40 -0.23 -23.17
C LEU A 223 -9.46 1.28 -23.49
N ASP A 224 -10.43 1.70 -24.31
CA ASP A 224 -10.62 3.12 -24.65
C ASP A 224 -10.87 3.97 -23.39
N ARG A 225 -11.63 3.45 -22.43
CA ARG A 225 -11.92 4.13 -21.16
C ARG A 225 -10.67 4.24 -20.27
N ILE A 226 -9.90 3.15 -20.15
CA ILE A 226 -8.64 3.15 -19.39
C ILE A 226 -7.67 4.16 -19.97
N ASN A 227 -7.45 4.14 -21.29
CA ASN A 227 -6.50 5.02 -21.95
C ASN A 227 -6.92 6.49 -21.86
N LEU A 228 -8.21 6.78 -22.02
CA LEU A 228 -8.73 8.13 -21.83
C LEU A 228 -8.47 8.64 -20.41
N ALA A 229 -8.70 7.82 -19.40
CA ALA A 229 -8.52 8.21 -18.01
C ALA A 229 -7.04 8.35 -17.61
N ARG A 230 -6.16 7.46 -18.08
CA ARG A 230 -4.70 7.61 -17.93
C ARG A 230 -4.23 8.95 -18.49
N ALA A 231 -4.70 9.32 -19.68
CA ALA A 231 -4.37 10.60 -20.30
C ALA A 231 -4.93 11.80 -19.53
N GLN A 232 -6.15 11.72 -19.01
CA GLN A 232 -6.78 12.80 -18.26
C GLN A 232 -6.18 13.03 -16.87
N LEU A 233 -5.80 11.95 -16.18
CA LEU A 233 -5.29 12.00 -14.80
C LEU A 233 -3.76 12.02 -14.73
N GLY A 234 -3.06 11.81 -15.85
CA GLY A 234 -1.61 11.68 -15.87
C GLY A 234 -1.08 10.42 -15.16
N ILE A 235 -1.94 9.39 -15.02
CA ILE A 235 -1.60 8.15 -14.31
C ILE A 235 -1.05 7.13 -15.30
N THR A 236 0.14 6.62 -15.00
CA THR A 236 0.81 5.62 -15.86
C THR A 236 0.34 4.21 -15.58
N HIS A 237 0.04 3.81 -14.35
CA HIS A 237 -0.30 2.42 -14.05
C HIS A 237 -1.82 2.19 -14.04
N ALA A 238 -2.27 1.01 -14.51
CA ALA A 238 -3.68 0.66 -14.50
C ALA A 238 -3.90 -0.81 -14.11
N LEU A 239 -4.96 -1.04 -13.33
CA LEU A 239 -5.41 -2.35 -12.88
C LEU A 239 -6.85 -2.58 -13.36
N LEU A 240 -7.06 -3.70 -14.04
CA LEU A 240 -8.37 -4.20 -14.43
C LEU A 240 -8.80 -5.30 -13.47
N ILE A 241 -9.91 -5.08 -12.77
CA ILE A 241 -10.53 -6.07 -11.89
C ILE A 241 -11.66 -6.77 -12.66
N CYS A 242 -11.63 -8.09 -12.74
CA CYS A 242 -12.64 -8.88 -13.45
C CYS A 242 -12.88 -10.23 -12.77
N ASN A 243 -14.10 -10.77 -12.90
CA ASN A 243 -14.40 -12.14 -12.46
C ASN A 243 -13.76 -13.19 -13.38
N GLU A 244 -13.93 -12.99 -14.68
CA GLU A 244 -13.49 -13.88 -15.74
C GLU A 244 -12.98 -13.05 -16.91
N ILE A 245 -11.92 -13.55 -17.55
CA ILE A 245 -11.35 -12.96 -18.75
C ILE A 245 -10.75 -14.09 -19.60
N SER A 246 -10.89 -13.97 -20.92
CA SER A 246 -10.26 -14.94 -21.82
C SER A 246 -8.75 -14.72 -21.89
N ASP A 247 -7.97 -15.78 -22.12
CA ASP A 247 -6.50 -15.69 -22.22
C ASP A 247 -6.02 -14.72 -23.31
N ILE A 248 -6.82 -14.55 -24.37
CA ILE A 248 -6.51 -13.62 -25.46
C ILE A 248 -6.73 -12.18 -25.00
N GLU A 249 -7.86 -11.87 -24.36
CA GLU A 249 -8.10 -10.54 -23.80
C GLU A 249 -7.10 -10.20 -22.69
N ALA A 250 -6.77 -11.18 -21.83
CA ALA A 250 -5.81 -11.00 -20.76
C ALA A 250 -4.43 -10.59 -21.30
N ARG A 251 -3.89 -11.36 -22.26
CA ARG A 251 -2.63 -11.03 -22.94
C ARG A 251 -2.69 -9.68 -23.66
N ALA A 252 -3.83 -9.35 -24.26
CA ALA A 252 -4.01 -8.07 -24.93
C ALA A 252 -3.92 -6.91 -23.92
N PHE A 253 -4.60 -6.97 -22.77
CA PHE A 253 -4.49 -5.93 -21.73
C PHE A 253 -3.08 -5.84 -21.15
N ILE A 254 -2.45 -6.98 -20.84
CA ILE A 254 -1.07 -7.02 -20.32
C ILE A 254 -0.09 -6.36 -21.30
N SER A 255 -0.26 -6.60 -22.61
CA SER A 255 0.58 -5.98 -23.64
C SER A 255 0.46 -4.45 -23.70
N GLN A 256 -0.63 -3.89 -23.16
CA GLN A 256 -0.88 -2.45 -23.05
C GLN A 256 -0.44 -1.87 -21.69
N GLY A 257 0.25 -2.67 -20.87
CA GLY A 257 0.70 -2.27 -19.53
C GLY A 257 -0.45 -2.17 -18.52
N ILE A 258 -1.48 -3.00 -18.65
CA ILE A 258 -2.60 -3.09 -17.72
C ILE A 258 -2.49 -4.40 -16.95
N SER A 259 -2.39 -4.29 -15.63
CA SER A 259 -2.40 -5.44 -14.72
C SER A 259 -3.82 -5.97 -14.54
N LEU A 260 -3.95 -7.25 -14.27
CA LEU A 260 -5.24 -7.94 -14.12
C LEU A 260 -5.37 -8.50 -12.70
N TYR A 261 -6.53 -8.34 -12.07
CA TYR A 261 -6.86 -8.98 -10.81
C TYR A 261 -8.15 -9.77 -10.94
N THR A 262 -8.05 -11.09 -10.74
CA THR A 262 -9.19 -12.01 -10.78
C THR A 262 -9.91 -12.02 -9.45
N ALA A 263 -11.11 -11.44 -9.44
CA ALA A 263 -11.82 -11.23 -8.19
C ALA A 263 -12.45 -12.48 -7.55
N ARG A 264 -12.27 -13.66 -8.15
CA ARG A 264 -12.51 -14.95 -7.46
C ARG A 264 -11.66 -15.07 -6.18
N GLU A 265 -10.56 -14.33 -6.10
CA GLU A 265 -9.65 -14.28 -4.95
C GLU A 265 -10.01 -13.18 -3.93
N LEU A 266 -11.07 -12.38 -4.20
CA LEU A 266 -11.50 -11.30 -3.32
C LEU A 266 -12.36 -11.85 -2.16
N ALA A 267 -11.72 -12.54 -1.21
CA ALA A 267 -12.35 -12.93 0.05
C ALA A 267 -12.46 -11.70 0.96
N LEU A 268 -13.49 -10.87 0.74
CA LEU A 268 -13.82 -9.81 1.67
C LEU A 268 -14.22 -10.44 3.00
N GLN A 269 -13.39 -10.30 4.03
CA GLN A 269 -13.81 -10.48 5.41
C GLN A 269 -14.71 -9.31 5.83
N THR A 270 -15.79 -9.03 5.10
CA THR A 270 -16.84 -8.10 5.48
C THR A 270 -17.74 -8.74 6.53
N ARG A 271 -17.16 -9.15 7.67
CA ARG A 271 -17.89 -9.46 8.88
C ARG A 271 -17.27 -8.70 10.04
N SER A 272 -17.62 -7.42 10.14
CA SER A 272 -17.70 -6.77 11.44
C SER A 272 -18.89 -7.40 12.18
N ASP A 273 -18.67 -8.56 12.80
CA ASP A 273 -19.66 -9.25 13.61
C ASP A 273 -19.67 -8.62 15.01
N CYS A 274 -20.50 -7.61 15.17
CA CYS A 274 -20.64 -6.89 16.44
C CYS A 274 -21.19 -7.79 17.56
N THR A 275 -21.75 -8.97 17.26
CA THR A 275 -22.18 -9.97 18.25
C THR A 275 -21.00 -10.67 18.94
N LEU A 276 -19.83 -10.69 18.29
CA LEU A 276 -18.60 -11.32 18.76
C LEU A 276 -17.51 -10.30 19.15
N CYS A 277 -17.87 -9.01 19.24
CA CYS A 277 -16.92 -7.96 19.57
C CYS A 277 -16.38 -8.14 21.00
N ALA A 278 -15.06 -8.31 21.16
CA ALA A 278 -14.43 -8.48 22.47
C ALA A 278 -14.27 -7.15 23.25
N THR A 279 -14.55 -6.01 22.61
CA THR A 279 -14.35 -4.67 23.19
C THR A 279 -15.63 -4.22 23.88
N SER A 280 -15.68 -4.28 25.22
CA SER A 280 -16.86 -3.95 26.03
C SER A 280 -17.31 -2.49 25.89
N ASP A 281 -16.39 -1.58 25.56
CA ASP A 281 -16.68 -0.14 25.42
C ASP A 281 -17.21 0.23 24.02
N CYS A 282 -17.33 -0.74 23.12
CA CYS A 282 -17.94 -0.53 21.82
C CYS A 282 -19.47 -0.41 21.99
N PRO A 283 -20.10 0.71 21.59
CA PRO A 283 -21.54 0.91 21.73
C PRO A 283 -22.39 -0.06 20.88
N LEU A 284 -21.76 -0.80 19.96
CA LEU A 284 -22.40 -1.80 19.11
C LEU A 284 -22.13 -3.24 19.60
N ASN A 285 -21.40 -3.44 20.71
CA ASN A 285 -21.12 -4.77 21.24
C ASN A 285 -22.42 -5.53 21.58
N GLY A 286 -22.60 -6.74 21.02
CA GLY A 286 -23.78 -7.58 21.24
C GLY A 286 -25.01 -7.18 20.42
N GLN A 287 -24.89 -6.21 19.52
CA GLN A 287 -25.99 -5.77 18.64
C GLN A 287 -25.86 -6.44 17.26
N ASP A 288 -26.94 -7.05 16.76
CA ASP A 288 -27.02 -7.60 15.40
C ASP A 288 -27.03 -6.50 14.32
N ASP A 289 -27.50 -5.30 14.67
CA ASP A 289 -27.62 -4.14 13.79
C ASP A 289 -26.43 -3.19 13.99
N SER A 290 -25.34 -3.42 13.26
CA SER A 290 -24.25 -2.45 13.14
C SER A 290 -24.60 -1.38 12.11
N GLY A 291 -24.06 -0.16 12.25
CA GLY A 291 -24.23 0.89 11.23
C GLY A 291 -23.74 0.45 9.83
N VAL A 292 -22.80 -0.48 9.78
CA VAL A 292 -22.34 -1.13 8.53
C VAL A 292 -23.42 -2.06 7.96
N THR A 293 -24.14 -2.80 8.80
CA THR A 293 -25.27 -3.65 8.39
C THR A 293 -26.44 -2.80 7.89
N THR A 294 -26.73 -1.67 8.54
CA THR A 294 -27.78 -0.73 8.13
C THR A 294 -27.44 -0.02 6.82
N CYS A 295 -26.22 0.50 6.66
CA CYS A 295 -25.75 1.04 5.38
C CYS A 295 -25.79 -0.02 4.27
N ARG A 296 -25.38 -1.25 4.57
CA ARG A 296 -25.47 -2.36 3.62
C ARG A 296 -26.91 -2.65 3.20
N ARG A 297 -27.87 -2.67 4.14
CA ARG A 297 -29.31 -2.83 3.82
C ARG A 297 -29.80 -1.66 2.95
N PHE A 298 -29.49 -0.43 3.33
CA PHE A 298 -29.89 0.76 2.57
C PHE A 298 -29.34 0.80 1.14
N CYS A 299 -28.06 0.44 0.95
CA CYS A 299 -27.44 0.36 -0.39
C CYS A 299 -27.97 -0.83 -1.22
N LEU A 300 -28.53 -1.86 -0.59
CA LEU A 300 -29.09 -3.04 -1.26
C LEU A 300 -30.58 -2.90 -1.56
N ASP A 301 -31.33 -2.12 -0.79
CA ASP A 301 -32.78 -1.94 -0.95
C ASP A 301 -33.16 -0.99 -2.10
N THR A 302 -32.19 -0.28 -2.70
CA THR A 302 -32.44 0.62 -3.85
C THR A 302 -32.63 -0.09 -5.20
N THR A 303 -32.71 -1.42 -5.26
CA THR A 303 -33.02 -2.16 -6.50
C THR A 303 -34.48 -2.59 -6.65
N VAL A 304 -35.41 -1.94 -5.94
CA VAL A 304 -36.86 -2.11 -6.19
C VAL A 304 -37.45 -0.77 -6.60
N GLU A 305 -37.28 -0.43 -7.87
CA GLU A 305 -38.24 0.26 -8.74
C GLU A 305 -37.84 0.08 -10.21
#